data_AF-A0A7V9TZZ4-F1
#
_entry.id   AF-A0A7V9TZZ4-F1
#
_cell.length_a   1.000
_cell.length_b   1.000
_cell.length_c   1.000
_cell.angle_alpha   90.00
_cell.angle_beta   90.00
_cell.angle_gamma   90.00
#
_symmetry.space_group_name_H-M   'P 1'
#
loop_
_entity.id
_entity.type
_entity.pdbx_description
1 polymer ?
#
loop_
_entity_poly.entity_id
_entity_poly.type
_entity_poly.pdbx_seq_one_letter_code
_entity_poly.pdbx_strand_id
1 'polypeptide(L)' 'MEPKTAVRPLTRGEQETETEATRLIELIEDALSVVAIQSSEVDSLEAIADRIERAARDLSVALRELAHERRIAQNAAD' A
#
# COMPACT_ATOMS: atom_id res chain seq x y z
N MET A 1 -16.17 -23.31 -20.80
CA MET A 1 -16.65 -22.27 -19.87
C MET A 1 -15.76 -22.35 -18.65
N GLU A 2 -14.82 -21.42 -18.51
CA GLU A 2 -13.99 -21.34 -17.31
C GLU A 2 -14.87 -20.78 -16.16
N PRO A 3 -14.74 -21.32 -14.93
CA PRO A 3 -15.55 -20.86 -13.83
C PRO A 3 -15.17 -19.41 -13.54
N LYS A 4 -16.15 -18.52 -13.68
CA LYS A 4 -16.06 -17.11 -13.30
C LYS A 4 -15.82 -17.09 -11.80
N THR A 5 -14.56 -16.96 -11.38
CA THR A 5 -14.18 -16.88 -9.97
C THR A 5 -14.96 -15.73 -9.36
N ALA A 6 -15.93 -16.03 -8.50
CA ALA A 6 -16.65 -15.00 -7.78
C ALA A 6 -15.62 -14.28 -6.91
N VAL A 7 -15.27 -13.05 -7.29
CA VAL A 7 -14.40 -12.20 -6.48
C VAL A 7 -15.17 -11.92 -5.21
N ARG A 8 -14.76 -12.53 -4.10
CA ARG A 8 -15.33 -12.18 -2.80
C ARG A 8 -15.02 -10.70 -2.54
N PRO A 9 -15.94 -9.94 -1.92
CA PRO A 9 -15.61 -8.61 -1.45
C PRO A 9 -14.40 -8.67 -0.52
N LEU A 10 -13.50 -7.70 -0.63
CA LEU A 10 -12.36 -7.58 0.27
C LEU A 10 -12.85 -7.39 1.70
N THR A 11 -12.13 -7.99 2.64
CA THR A 11 -12.31 -7.59 4.04
C THR A 11 -11.81 -6.16 4.23
N ARG A 12 -12.18 -5.55 5.35
CA ARG A 12 -11.71 -4.21 5.69
C ARG A 12 -10.18 -4.12 5.69
N GLY A 13 -9.49 -5.05 6.37
CA GLY A 13 -8.02 -5.08 6.39
C GLY A 13 -7.39 -5.31 5.01
N GLU A 14 -8.06 -6.07 4.13
CA GLU A 14 -7.63 -6.23 2.73
C GLU A 14 -7.78 -4.92 1.96
N GLN A 15 -8.88 -4.20 2.14
CA GLN A 15 -9.11 -2.90 1.51
C GLN A 15 -8.13 -1.84 1.99
N GLU A 16 -7.88 -1.74 3.30
CA GLU A 16 -6.92 -0.79 3.88
C GLU A 16 -5.50 -1.08 3.38
N THR A 17 -5.11 -2.36 3.29
CA THR A 17 -3.82 -2.76 2.71
C THR A 17 -3.71 -2.36 1.24
N GLU A 18 -4.75 -2.60 0.44
CA GLU A 18 -4.76 -2.22 -0.98
C GLU A 18 -4.66 -0.70 -1.16
N THR A 19 -5.40 0.07 -0.34
CA THR A 19 -5.36 1.53 -0.36
C THR A 19 -3.97 2.07 -0.05
N GLU A 20 -3.31 1.62 1.03
CA GLU A 20 -1.98 2.11 1.36
C GLU A 20 -0.91 1.66 0.34
N ALA A 21 -1.07 0.46 -0.24
CA ALA A 21 -0.18 0.00 -1.30
C ALA A 21 -0.30 0.87 -2.55
N THR A 22 -1.52 1.20 -2.95
CA THR A 22 -1.80 2.05 -4.12
C THR A 22 -1.21 3.44 -3.92
N ARG A 23 -1.43 4.03 -2.74
CA ARG A 23 -0.87 5.32 -2.36
C ARG A 23 0.66 5.35 -2.41
N LEU A 24 1.32 4.28 -1.95
CA LEU A 24 2.78 4.19 -2.00
C LEU A 24 3.29 4.11 -3.45
N ILE A 25 2.58 3.40 -4.32
CA ILE A 25 2.93 3.31 -5.75
C ILE A 25 2.86 4.71 -6.40
N GLU A 26 1.78 5.45 -6.18
CA GLU A 26 1.61 6.80 -6.72
C GLU A 26 2.74 7.74 -6.28
N LEU A 27 3.14 7.69 -5.01
CA LEU A 27 4.25 8.51 -4.49
C LEU A 27 5.61 8.13 -5.12
N ILE A 28 5.83 6.85 -5.41
CA ILE A 28 7.04 6.39 -6.12
C ILE A 28 7.03 6.90 -7.57
N GLU A 29 5.89 6.87 -8.24
CA GLU A 29 5.73 7.38 -9.61
C GLU A 29 5.94 8.90 -9.68
N ASP A 30 5.44 9.65 -8.69
CA ASP A 30 5.70 11.08 -8.53
C ASP A 30 7.19 11.37 -8.37
N ALA A 31 7.88 10.62 -7.51
CA ALA A 31 9.32 10.76 -7.30
C ALA A 31 10.12 10.53 -8.60
N LEU A 32 9.77 9.47 -9.34
CA LEU A 32 10.40 9.17 -10.62
C LEU A 32 10.17 10.29 -11.65
N SER A 33 8.99 10.88 -11.65
CA SER A 33 8.65 12.00 -12.53
C SER A 33 9.49 13.24 -12.23
N VAL A 34 9.66 13.60 -10.95
CA VAL A 34 10.50 14.73 -10.54
C VAL A 34 11.96 14.53 -10.93
N VAL A 35 12.48 13.31 -10.77
CA VAL A 35 13.85 12.96 -11.20
C VAL A 35 13.99 13.05 -12.72
N ALA A 36 13.00 12.56 -13.48
CA ALA A 36 13.04 12.53 -14.93
C ALA A 36 13.08 13.95 -15.55
N ILE A 37 12.37 14.91 -14.95
CA ILE A 37 12.36 16.31 -15.42
C ILE A 37 13.58 17.12 -14.95
N GLN A 38 14.53 16.51 -14.24
CA GLN A 38 15.72 17.17 -13.67
C GLN A 38 15.35 18.44 -12.89
N SER A 39 14.24 18.39 -12.14
CA SER A 39 13.78 19.55 -11.37
C SER A 39 14.88 20.00 -10.39
N SER A 40 15.17 21.31 -10.36
CA SER A 40 16.10 21.88 -9.39
C SER A 40 15.46 22.17 -8.03
N GLU A 41 14.18 21.86 -7.85
CA GLU A 41 13.48 22.04 -6.58
C GLU A 41 13.82 20.90 -5.60
N VAL A 42 14.94 21.04 -4.90
CA VAL A 42 15.42 20.08 -3.89
C VAL A 42 14.40 19.90 -2.74
N ASP A 43 13.73 20.99 -2.33
CA ASP A 43 12.68 20.96 -1.31
C ASP A 43 11.50 20.04 -1.71
N SER A 44 11.31 19.82 -3.01
CA SER A 44 10.30 18.89 -3.54
C SER A 44 10.71 17.42 -3.32
N LEU A 45 12.00 17.10 -3.44
CA LEU A 45 12.52 15.74 -3.26
C LEU A 45 12.51 15.30 -1.79
N GLU A 46 12.90 16.17 -0.87
CA GLU A 46 12.82 15.87 0.57
C GLU A 46 11.37 15.67 1.01
N ALA A 47 10.46 16.55 0.57
CA ALA A 47 9.03 16.40 0.86
C ALA A 47 8.43 15.10 0.27
N ILE A 48 8.87 14.68 -0.92
CA ILE A 48 8.45 13.41 -1.52
C ILE A 48 9.02 12.22 -0.72
N ALA A 49 10.29 12.28 -0.30
CA ALA A 49 10.91 11.24 0.51
C ALA A 49 10.16 11.05 1.84
N ASP A 50 9.83 12.13 2.54
CA ASP A 50 9.06 12.09 3.79
C ASP A 50 7.67 11.45 3.61
N ARG A 51 7.01 11.75 2.48
CA ARG A 51 5.71 11.16 2.14
C ARG A 51 5.82 9.67 1.86
N ILE A 52 6.85 9.26 1.11
CA ILE A 52 7.14 7.84 0.84
C ILE A 52 7.42 7.10 2.15
N GLU A 53 8.24 7.66 3.04
CA GLU A 53 8.54 7.03 4.33
C GLU A 53 7.25 6.82 5.14
N ARG A 54 6.40 7.85 5.21
CA ARG A 54 5.12 7.76 5.92
C ARG A 54 4.20 6.70 5.31
N ALA A 55 4.00 6.71 3.98
CA ALA A 55 3.15 5.73 3.32
C ALA A 55 3.67 4.30 3.45
N ALA A 56 4.99 4.10 3.39
CA ALA A 56 5.62 2.79 3.60
C ALA A 56 5.41 2.27 5.04
N ARG A 57 5.47 3.17 6.04
CA ARG A 57 5.14 2.82 7.43
C ARG A 57 3.67 2.46 7.59
N ASP A 58 2.76 3.25 7.00
CA ASP A 58 1.32 3.02 7.05
C ASP A 58 0.97 1.65 6.41
N LEU A 59 1.51 1.35 5.22
CA LEU A 59 1.36 0.03 4.57
C LEU A 59 1.94 -1.11 5.43
N SER A 60 3.09 -0.90 6.06
CA SER A 60 3.71 -1.92 6.93
C SER A 60 2.80 -2.27 8.12
N VAL A 61 2.12 -1.28 8.70
CA VAL A 61 1.14 -1.49 9.77
C VAL A 61 -0.06 -2.27 9.24
N ALA A 62 -0.69 -1.83 8.15
CA ALA A 62 -1.86 -2.49 7.56
C ALA A 62 -1.59 -3.97 7.24
N LEU A 63 -0.41 -4.28 6.66
CA LEU A 63 -0.01 -5.66 6.37
C LEU A 63 0.12 -6.54 7.63
N ARG A 64 0.67 -5.97 8.71
CA ARG A 64 0.83 -6.69 9.98
C ARG A 64 -0.51 -6.93 10.66
N GLU A 65 -1.42 -5.97 10.60
CA GLU A 65 -2.79 -6.09 11.10
C GLU A 65 -3.56 -7.14 10.31
N LEU A 66 -3.53 -7.09 8.98
CA LEU A 66 -4.14 -8.12 8.13
C LEU A 66 -3.57 -9.52 8.41
N ALA A 67 -2.26 -9.64 8.58
CA ALA A 67 -1.63 -10.90 8.96
C ALA A 67 -2.05 -11.38 10.36
N HIS A 68 -2.34 -10.47 11.29
CA HIS A 68 -2.87 -10.81 12.61
C HIS A 68 -4.31 -11.30 12.53
N GLU A 69 -5.18 -10.60 11.78
CA GLU A 69 -6.56 -11.01 11.53
C GLU A 69 -6.64 -12.41 10.91
N ARG A 70 -5.80 -12.67 9.90
CA ARG A 70 -5.73 -13.99 9.24
C ARG A 70 -5.34 -15.11 10.21
N ARG A 71 -4.40 -14.86 11.14
CA ARG A 71 -4.02 -15.83 12.17
C ARG A 71 -5.15 -16.10 13.16
N ILE A 72 -5.88 -15.07 13.59
CA ILE A 72 -7.05 -15.23 14.47
C ILE A 72 -8.12 -16.07 13.78
N ALA A 73 -8.42 -15.76 12.51
CA ALA A 73 -9.42 -16.48 11.74
C ALA A 73 -9.05 -17.96 11.55
N GLN A 74 -7.77 -18.25 11.32
CA GLN A 74 -7.26 -19.63 11.20
C GLN A 74 -7.42 -20.40 12.52
N ASN A 75 -6.97 -19.84 13.64
CA ASN A 75 -7.06 -20.48 14.96
C ASN A 75 -8.51 -20.69 15.44
N ALA A 76 -9.47 -19.90 14.96
CA ALA A 76 -10.88 -20.06 15.28
C ALA A 76 -11.58 -21.15 14.45
N ALA A 77 -10.94 -21.61 13.37
CA ALA A 77 -11.43 -22.66 12.48
C ALA A 77 -10.87 -24.05 12.81
N ASP A 78 -9.82 -24.11 13.65
CA ASP A 78 -9.20 -25.33 14.20
C ASP A 78 -9.87 -25.75 15.53
#